data_AF-A0A2P5ETA5-F1
#
_entry.id   AF-A0A2P5ETA5-F1
#
_cell.length_a   1.000
_cell.length_b   1.000
_cell.length_c   1.000
_cell.angle_alpha   90.00
_cell.angle_beta   90.00
_cell.angle_gamma   90.00
#
_symmetry.space_group_name_H-M   'P 1'
#
loop_
_entity.id
_entity.type
_entity.pdbx_description
1 polymer ?
#
loop_
_entity_poly.entity_id
_entity_poly.type
_entity_poly.pdbx_seq_one_letter_code
_entity_poly.pdbx_strand_id
1 'polypeptide(L)'
;MLSFQATLLTRQACCIFIYNTKPKQPVFSNLKMTTSSLVSSLLIIIVCSAALLGGVDARPSSASRVEAGPAGPVRPIRPRPIAPVSALVPKQLFDKLFLHKDDAACPANNFYSYESFIKAARCFPSFGSTGNLATRKREIAAFLAQISHETTGGWATAPDGPYSWGLCFKEEVSPGSDYCDSSNTQWPCVPGKSYKGRGPIQLSWNYNYGPAGRALGFDGLNNPELVSNNSLIAFRTALWFWTTPQSPKPSCHDVMVGTYVPTQADVAANRTAGYGLVTNIINGGLECGIPNDARVNDRIGYFKRYAQLFQVYTGTNLDCQYQKSFA
;
A
#
# COMPACT_ATOMS: atom_id res chain seq x y z
N MET A 1 0.46 -29.61 5.49
CA MET A 1 1.80 -29.00 5.63
C MET A 1 2.52 -28.72 4.30
N LEU A 2 2.18 -29.38 3.18
CA LEU A 2 2.85 -29.13 1.87
C LEU A 2 2.41 -27.85 1.13
N SER A 3 1.18 -27.35 1.34
CA SER A 3 0.66 -26.14 0.66
C SER A 3 1.33 -24.82 1.13
N PHE A 4 1.79 -24.77 2.38
CA PHE A 4 2.47 -23.59 2.94
C PHE A 4 3.89 -23.40 2.39
N GLN A 5 4.62 -24.49 2.11
CA GLN A 5 6.02 -24.39 1.62
C GLN A 5 6.09 -23.94 0.16
N ALA A 6 5.16 -24.37 -0.71
CA ALA A 6 5.16 -23.98 -2.12
C ALA A 6 4.89 -22.48 -2.35
N THR A 7 4.03 -21.88 -1.52
CA THR A 7 3.72 -20.44 -1.55
C THR A 7 4.88 -19.59 -1.02
N LEU A 8 5.64 -20.11 -0.05
CA LEU A 8 6.81 -19.43 0.51
C LEU A 8 7.99 -19.39 -0.49
N LEU A 9 8.22 -20.48 -1.22
CA LEU A 9 9.27 -20.61 -2.24
C LEU A 9 9.08 -19.67 -3.44
N THR A 10 7.83 -19.46 -3.90
CA THR A 10 7.54 -18.52 -4.99
C THR A 10 7.69 -17.05 -4.59
N ARG A 11 7.37 -16.70 -3.33
CA ARG A 11 7.61 -15.36 -2.76
C ARG A 11 9.12 -15.06 -2.62
N GLN A 12 9.91 -16.05 -2.20
CA GLN A 12 11.37 -15.95 -2.11
C GLN A 12 12.02 -15.68 -3.47
N ALA A 13 11.63 -16.39 -4.53
CA ALA A 13 12.24 -16.25 -5.84
C ALA A 13 12.11 -14.82 -6.41
N CYS A 14 10.93 -14.19 -6.34
CA CYS A 14 10.73 -12.83 -6.86
C CYS A 14 11.53 -11.77 -6.07
N CYS A 15 11.71 -11.95 -4.76
CA CYS A 15 12.51 -11.04 -3.92
C CYS A 15 14.02 -11.16 -4.17
N ILE A 16 14.51 -12.40 -4.32
CA ILE A 16 15.93 -12.75 -4.48
C ILE A 16 16.45 -12.34 -5.87
N PHE A 17 15.69 -12.60 -6.94
CA PHE A 17 16.14 -12.29 -8.32
C PHE A 17 16.35 -10.79 -8.57
N ILE A 18 15.58 -9.91 -7.92
CA ILE A 18 15.76 -8.44 -8.07
C ILE A 18 17.09 -7.98 -7.43
N TYR A 19 17.55 -8.63 -6.36
CA TYR A 19 18.77 -8.23 -5.65
C TYR A 19 20.06 -8.59 -6.39
N ASN A 20 20.02 -9.61 -7.27
CA ASN A 20 21.19 -10.11 -7.99
C ASN A 20 21.45 -9.44 -9.36
N THR A 21 20.69 -8.40 -9.72
CA THR A 21 20.97 -7.62 -10.94
C THR A 21 21.90 -6.45 -10.64
N LYS A 22 23.22 -6.66 -10.77
CA LYS A 22 24.19 -5.54 -10.83
C LYS A 22 23.82 -4.64 -12.03
N PRO A 23 23.66 -3.32 -11.87
CA PRO A 23 23.50 -2.43 -13.01
C PRO A 23 24.82 -2.35 -13.77
N LYS A 24 24.88 -2.87 -15.00
CA LYS A 24 25.91 -2.50 -15.96
C LYS A 24 25.67 -1.02 -16.32
N GLN A 25 26.59 -0.16 -15.96
CA GLN A 25 26.66 1.23 -16.41
C GLN A 25 26.75 1.26 -17.95
N PRO A 26 25.87 1.98 -18.66
CA PRO A 26 26.12 2.30 -20.06
C PRO A 26 27.06 3.50 -20.14
N VAL A 27 28.24 3.28 -20.72
CA VAL A 27 29.13 4.34 -21.20
C VAL A 27 28.44 4.97 -22.42
N PHE A 28 27.95 6.19 -22.28
CA PHE A 28 27.50 6.98 -23.43
C PHE A 28 28.63 7.88 -23.90
N SER A 29 29.15 7.54 -25.08
CA SER A 29 30.05 8.36 -25.88
C SER A 29 29.32 9.56 -26.49
N ASN A 30 30.02 10.68 -26.49
CA ASN A 30 29.59 11.99 -27.00
C ASN A 30 29.07 11.93 -28.44
N LEU A 31 27.85 12.42 -28.68
CA LEU A 31 27.43 12.89 -29.99
C LEU A 31 26.93 14.34 -29.87
N LYS A 32 27.69 15.25 -30.46
CA LYS A 32 27.31 16.66 -30.67
C LYS A 32 26.12 16.70 -31.61
N MET A 33 25.08 17.46 -31.27
CA MET A 33 24.02 17.84 -32.20
C MET A 33 23.95 19.37 -32.26
N THR A 34 24.21 19.89 -33.46
CA THR A 34 24.26 21.32 -33.80
C THR A 34 22.85 21.87 -34.09
N THR A 35 22.73 23.18 -33.85
CA THR A 35 21.59 24.08 -33.99
C THR A 35 21.10 24.33 -35.42
N SER A 36 19.78 24.58 -35.60
CA SER A 36 19.14 25.58 -36.52
C SER A 36 17.67 25.16 -36.76
N SER A 37 16.62 25.87 -36.32
CA SER A 37 16.04 27.19 -36.70
C SER A 37 14.83 27.09 -37.66
N LEU A 38 13.67 27.62 -37.17
CA LEU A 38 12.49 28.27 -37.82
C LEU A 38 11.80 27.53 -39.01
N VAL A 39 10.51 27.67 -39.36
CA VAL A 39 9.53 28.78 -39.37
C VAL A 39 8.11 28.21 -39.63
N SER A 40 7.05 28.92 -39.19
CA SER A 40 5.72 29.19 -39.85
C SER A 40 4.88 28.07 -40.50
N SER A 41 3.55 28.14 -40.70
CA SER A 41 2.38 28.97 -40.33
C SER A 41 1.18 28.35 -41.08
N LEU A 42 -0.06 28.47 -40.54
CA LEU A 42 -1.42 28.45 -41.14
C LEU A 42 -2.36 27.58 -40.27
N LEU A 43 -3.35 28.08 -39.53
CA LEU A 43 -4.51 28.95 -39.84
C LEU A 43 -5.48 28.36 -40.88
N ILE A 44 -6.60 27.77 -40.41
CA ILE A 44 -7.88 27.72 -41.13
C ILE A 44 -8.99 28.12 -40.16
N ILE A 45 -9.78 29.11 -40.61
CA ILE A 45 -10.88 29.80 -39.92
C ILE A 45 -12.22 29.25 -40.45
N ILE A 46 -13.12 28.95 -39.51
CA ILE A 46 -14.59 29.19 -39.43
C ILE A 46 -15.40 29.25 -40.74
N VAL A 47 -16.51 28.48 -40.79
CA VAL A 47 -17.82 29.02 -41.20
C VAL A 47 -18.94 28.48 -40.29
N CYS A 48 -19.75 29.43 -39.82
CA CYS A 48 -20.94 29.32 -39.00
C CYS A 48 -22.19 29.18 -39.90
N SER A 49 -23.28 28.57 -39.42
CA SER A 49 -24.66 29.08 -39.61
C SER A 49 -25.69 28.21 -38.89
N ALA A 50 -26.65 28.90 -38.28
CA ALA A 50 -27.66 28.40 -37.38
C ALA A 50 -29.03 28.24 -38.07
N ALA A 51 -29.89 27.48 -37.36
CA ALA A 51 -31.35 27.56 -37.28
C ALA A 51 -32.19 27.21 -38.53
N LEU A 52 -33.15 26.31 -38.32
CA LEU A 52 -34.56 26.60 -38.62
C LEU A 52 -35.47 25.72 -37.75
N LEU A 53 -36.49 26.38 -37.21
CA LEU A 53 -37.61 25.87 -36.43
C LEU A 53 -38.63 25.17 -37.34
N GLY A 54 -39.26 24.13 -36.82
CA GLY A 54 -40.46 23.48 -37.37
C GLY A 54 -40.69 22.22 -36.53
N GLY A 55 -41.73 22.10 -35.71
CA GLY A 55 -43.13 22.12 -36.12
C GLY A 55 -43.67 20.74 -35.73
N VAL A 56 -44.45 20.69 -34.65
CA VAL A 56 -45.05 19.48 -34.08
C VAL A 56 -46.09 18.90 -35.03
N ASP A 57 -45.94 17.62 -35.38
CA ASP A 57 -47.03 16.82 -35.93
C ASP A 57 -46.98 15.42 -35.30
N ALA A 58 -47.93 15.17 -34.41
CA ALA A 58 -48.18 13.87 -33.82
C ALA A 58 -49.12 13.08 -34.72
N ARG A 59 -48.62 12.03 -35.38
CA ARG A 59 -49.43 10.93 -35.91
C ARG A 59 -48.86 9.59 -35.43
N PRO A 60 -49.70 8.64 -34.99
CA PRO A 60 -49.23 7.34 -34.55
C PRO A 60 -48.92 6.46 -35.78
N SER A 61 -47.65 6.15 -35.99
CA SER A 61 -47.22 5.17 -36.98
C SER A 61 -46.94 3.83 -36.31
N SER A 62 -47.59 2.81 -36.84
CA SER A 62 -47.53 1.38 -36.54
C SER A 62 -46.17 0.86 -36.08
N ALA A 63 -46.18 0.05 -35.02
CA ALA A 63 -45.06 -0.75 -34.57
C ALA A 63 -44.62 -1.74 -35.68
N SER A 64 -43.47 -1.47 -36.29
CA SER A 64 -42.75 -2.45 -37.10
C SER A 64 -41.92 -3.33 -36.16
N ARG A 65 -42.13 -4.63 -36.25
CA ARG A 65 -41.42 -5.66 -35.49
C ARG A 65 -39.98 -5.69 -36.00
N VAL A 66 -39.01 -5.26 -35.19
CA VAL A 66 -37.59 -5.46 -35.49
C VAL A 66 -37.29 -6.95 -35.31
N GLU A 67 -37.12 -7.68 -36.40
CA GLU A 67 -36.55 -9.03 -36.37
C GLU A 67 -35.11 -8.95 -35.88
N ALA A 68 -34.80 -9.71 -34.82
CA ALA A 68 -33.45 -9.88 -34.34
C ALA A 68 -32.64 -10.68 -35.37
N GLY A 69 -31.67 -10.04 -36.01
CA GLY A 69 -30.67 -10.74 -36.83
C GLY A 69 -29.89 -11.77 -36.02
N PRO A 70 -29.33 -12.80 -36.67
CA PRO A 70 -28.63 -13.88 -35.98
C PRO A 70 -27.45 -13.32 -35.18
N ALA A 71 -27.39 -13.70 -33.89
CA ALA A 71 -26.30 -13.34 -33.00
C ALA A 71 -24.97 -13.83 -33.60
N GLY A 72 -24.11 -12.89 -34.01
CA GLY A 72 -22.74 -13.21 -34.42
C GLY A 72 -21.99 -13.92 -33.28
N PRO A 73 -20.92 -14.67 -33.60
CA PRO A 73 -20.18 -15.43 -32.60
C PRO A 73 -19.66 -14.50 -31.50
N VAL A 74 -20.10 -14.76 -30.26
CA VAL A 74 -19.64 -14.04 -29.06
C VAL A 74 -18.14 -14.26 -28.95
N ARG A 75 -17.36 -13.21 -29.22
CA ARG A 75 -15.91 -13.25 -29.01
C ARG A 75 -15.66 -13.51 -27.52
N PRO A 76 -14.82 -14.50 -27.15
CA PRO A 76 -14.48 -14.73 -25.76
C PRO A 76 -13.87 -13.45 -25.16
N ILE A 77 -14.52 -12.93 -24.12
CA ILE A 77 -14.03 -11.75 -23.40
C ILE A 77 -12.73 -12.17 -22.74
N ARG A 78 -11.59 -11.73 -23.30
CA ARG A 78 -10.30 -11.91 -22.64
C ARG A 78 -10.32 -11.11 -21.32
N PRO A 79 -10.01 -11.73 -20.16
CA PRO A 79 -9.88 -10.99 -18.91
C PRO A 79 -8.90 -9.84 -19.10
N ARG A 80 -9.31 -8.61 -18.77
CA ARG A 80 -8.42 -7.46 -18.81
C ARG A 80 -7.24 -7.74 -17.86
N PRO A 81 -5.99 -7.52 -18.29
CA PRO A 81 -4.83 -7.67 -17.40
C PRO A 81 -5.03 -6.85 -16.12
N ILE A 82 -4.78 -7.47 -14.97
CA ILE A 82 -4.86 -6.79 -13.67
C ILE A 82 -3.82 -5.67 -13.68
N ALA A 83 -4.28 -4.43 -13.54
CA ALA A 83 -3.40 -3.26 -13.53
C ALA A 83 -2.29 -3.41 -12.46
N PRO A 84 -1.02 -3.05 -12.73
CA PRO A 84 0.01 -3.09 -11.70
C PRO A 84 -0.25 -2.02 -10.63
N VAL A 85 0.36 -2.16 -9.44
CA VAL A 85 0.27 -1.15 -8.37
C VAL A 85 0.70 0.24 -8.86
N SER A 86 1.68 0.33 -9.76
CA SER A 86 2.11 1.62 -10.37
C SER A 86 1.02 2.32 -11.19
N ALA A 87 0.04 1.58 -11.71
CA ALA A 87 -1.11 2.17 -12.40
C ALA A 87 -2.21 2.65 -11.43
N LEU A 88 -2.29 2.05 -10.24
CA LEU A 88 -3.22 2.49 -9.18
C LEU A 88 -2.63 3.62 -8.33
N VAL A 89 -1.30 3.65 -8.20
CA VAL A 89 -0.52 4.67 -7.50
C VAL A 89 0.50 5.25 -8.47
N PRO A 90 0.10 6.14 -9.39
CA PRO A 90 1.07 6.89 -10.18
C PRO A 90 1.92 7.78 -9.27
N LYS A 91 3.13 8.15 -9.71
CA LYS A 91 4.05 8.97 -8.90
C LYS A 91 3.38 10.25 -8.35
N GLN A 92 2.59 10.94 -9.17
CA GLN A 92 1.86 12.13 -8.74
C GLN A 92 0.90 11.87 -7.57
N LEU A 93 0.26 10.71 -7.53
CA LEU A 93 -0.60 10.33 -6.39
C LEU A 93 0.24 9.98 -5.16
N PHE A 94 1.36 9.26 -5.34
CA PHE A 94 2.30 8.97 -4.25
C PHE A 94 2.82 10.26 -3.60
N ASP A 95 3.25 11.24 -4.41
CA ASP A 95 3.72 12.54 -3.93
C ASP A 95 2.61 13.31 -3.21
N LYS A 96 1.35 13.23 -3.66
CA LYS A 96 0.19 13.84 -2.95
C LYS A 96 -0.14 13.15 -1.63
N LEU A 97 -0.01 11.83 -1.57
CA LEU A 97 -0.27 11.06 -0.34
C LEU A 97 0.75 11.44 0.73
N PHE A 98 2.04 11.48 0.35
CA PHE A 98 3.16 11.75 1.24
C PHE A 98 3.77 13.14 1.00
N LEU A 99 2.92 14.17 1.12
CA LEU A 99 3.24 15.53 0.70
C LEU A 99 4.50 16.09 1.35
N HIS A 100 4.68 15.85 2.65
CA HIS A 100 5.77 16.42 3.45
C HIS A 100 6.86 15.41 3.84
N LYS A 101 6.90 14.21 3.25
CA LYS A 101 7.88 13.17 3.67
C LYS A 101 9.35 13.57 3.46
N ASP A 102 9.61 14.47 2.51
CA ASP A 102 10.95 14.94 2.14
C ASP A 102 11.25 16.34 2.69
N ASP A 103 10.39 16.89 3.56
CA ASP A 103 10.67 18.14 4.24
C ASP A 103 11.94 18.02 5.10
N ALA A 104 12.68 19.13 5.21
CA ALA A 104 13.92 19.17 5.99
C ALA A 104 13.72 18.82 7.47
N ALA A 105 12.50 19.02 8.01
CA ALA A 105 12.13 18.65 9.37
C ALA A 105 11.97 17.12 9.56
N CYS A 106 11.83 16.35 8.48
CA CYS A 106 11.66 14.91 8.55
C CYS A 106 13.01 14.18 8.56
N PRO A 107 13.32 13.38 9.61
CA PRO A 107 14.58 12.63 9.67
C PRO A 107 14.76 11.59 8.56
N ALA A 108 13.67 11.16 7.92
CA ALA A 108 13.69 10.26 6.77
C ALA A 108 13.66 10.99 5.42
N ASN A 109 13.95 12.31 5.37
CA ASN A 109 13.96 13.05 4.12
C ASN A 109 14.82 12.33 3.05
N ASN A 110 14.33 12.28 1.81
CA ASN A 110 14.97 11.61 0.68
C ASN A 110 15.21 10.09 0.83
N PHE A 111 14.70 9.45 1.89
CA PHE A 111 14.86 8.00 2.09
C PHE A 111 13.80 7.19 1.33
N TYR A 112 12.52 7.55 1.47
CA TYR A 112 11.41 6.77 0.90
C TYR A 112 11.08 7.19 -0.52
N SER A 113 11.61 6.47 -1.52
CA SER A 113 11.34 6.78 -2.93
C SER A 113 10.16 6.01 -3.50
N TYR A 114 9.50 6.61 -4.51
CA TYR A 114 8.45 5.95 -5.28
C TYR A 114 8.95 4.67 -5.95
N GLU A 115 10.18 4.69 -6.48
CA GLU A 115 10.81 3.56 -7.15
C GLU A 115 11.00 2.38 -6.19
N SER A 116 11.40 2.65 -4.94
CA SER A 116 11.52 1.61 -3.91
C SER A 116 10.16 1.01 -3.57
N PHE A 117 9.12 1.83 -3.40
CA PHE A 117 7.76 1.35 -3.16
C PHE A 117 7.26 0.44 -4.29
N ILE A 118 7.37 0.88 -5.55
CA ILE A 118 6.90 0.08 -6.70
C ILE A 118 7.74 -1.19 -6.89
N LYS A 119 9.08 -1.12 -6.69
CA LYS A 119 9.94 -2.32 -6.73
C LYS A 119 9.60 -3.31 -5.62
N ALA A 120 9.31 -2.82 -4.41
CA ALA A 120 8.88 -3.67 -3.30
C ALA A 120 7.52 -4.32 -3.59
N ALA A 121 6.53 -3.55 -4.05
CA ALA A 121 5.19 -4.05 -4.37
C ALA A 121 5.19 -5.20 -5.40
N ARG A 122 6.10 -5.18 -6.39
CA ARG A 122 6.26 -6.26 -7.37
C ARG A 122 6.66 -7.61 -6.75
N CYS A 123 7.26 -7.60 -5.57
CA CYS A 123 7.59 -8.81 -4.83
C CYS A 123 6.39 -9.47 -4.13
N PHE A 124 5.27 -8.76 -4.04
CA PHE A 124 4.05 -9.21 -3.35
C PHE A 124 2.88 -9.17 -4.33
N PRO A 125 2.81 -10.13 -5.28
CA PRO A 125 1.91 -10.02 -6.43
C PRO A 125 0.42 -10.00 -6.07
N SER A 126 0.00 -10.38 -4.86
CA SER A 126 -1.39 -10.27 -4.38
C SER A 126 -1.75 -8.86 -3.88
N PHE A 127 -0.77 -8.09 -3.41
CA PHE A 127 -0.99 -6.74 -2.88
C PHE A 127 -1.48 -5.79 -3.98
N GLY A 128 -2.63 -5.17 -3.78
CA GLY A 128 -3.22 -4.23 -4.74
C GLY A 128 -3.69 -4.90 -6.05
N SER A 129 -3.83 -6.22 -6.07
CA SER A 129 -4.23 -7.00 -7.25
C SER A 129 -5.41 -7.95 -7.00
N THR A 130 -5.79 -8.18 -5.74
CA THR A 130 -6.93 -9.03 -5.35
C THR A 130 -8.26 -8.27 -5.34
N GLY A 131 -9.31 -8.88 -5.91
CA GLY A 131 -10.66 -8.31 -5.92
C GLY A 131 -10.90 -7.26 -7.02
N ASN A 132 -12.02 -6.54 -6.92
CA ASN A 132 -12.38 -5.51 -7.89
C ASN A 132 -11.53 -4.23 -7.72
N LEU A 133 -11.63 -3.28 -8.65
CA LEU A 133 -10.83 -2.04 -8.62
C LEU A 133 -10.97 -1.24 -7.31
N ALA A 134 -12.17 -1.19 -6.74
CA ALA A 134 -12.42 -0.48 -5.49
C ALA A 134 -11.73 -1.18 -4.30
N THR A 135 -11.83 -2.52 -4.20
CA THR A 135 -11.11 -3.31 -3.19
C THR A 135 -9.61 -3.09 -3.26
N ARG A 136 -9.04 -3.15 -4.47
CA ARG A 136 -7.59 -2.98 -4.68
C ARG A 136 -7.09 -1.60 -4.27
N LYS A 137 -7.82 -0.54 -4.66
CA LYS A 137 -7.53 0.83 -4.23
C LYS A 137 -7.69 1.01 -2.72
N ARG A 138 -8.72 0.42 -2.11
CA ARG A 138 -8.99 0.48 -0.67
C ARG A 138 -7.90 -0.24 0.14
N GLU A 139 -7.44 -1.40 -0.32
CA GLU A 139 -6.31 -2.10 0.30
C GLU A 139 -5.05 -1.23 0.30
N ILE A 140 -4.70 -0.67 -0.87
CA ILE A 140 -3.53 0.21 -1.00
C ILE A 140 -3.69 1.43 -0.08
N ALA A 141 -4.86 2.09 -0.07
CA ALA A 141 -5.12 3.23 0.80
C ALA A 141 -4.95 2.87 2.28
N ALA A 142 -5.44 1.70 2.71
CA ALA A 142 -5.31 1.23 4.08
C ALA A 142 -3.86 0.92 4.46
N PHE A 143 -3.11 0.22 3.59
CA PHE A 143 -1.69 -0.04 3.80
C PHE A 143 -0.90 1.26 3.95
N LEU A 144 -1.07 2.19 3.00
CA LEU A 144 -0.36 3.46 3.01
C LEU A 144 -0.73 4.29 4.25
N ALA A 145 -1.99 4.25 4.69
CA ALA A 145 -2.44 4.97 5.87
C ALA A 145 -1.84 4.41 7.16
N GLN A 146 -1.80 3.08 7.31
CA GLN A 146 -1.18 2.46 8.47
C GLN A 146 0.30 2.80 8.57
N ILE A 147 1.05 2.66 7.47
CA ILE A 147 2.48 3.04 7.49
C ILE A 147 2.70 4.54 7.71
N SER A 148 1.72 5.38 7.35
CA SER A 148 1.82 6.83 7.57
C SER A 148 1.69 7.17 9.05
N HIS A 149 0.78 6.51 9.76
CA HIS A 149 0.69 6.65 11.21
C HIS A 149 1.98 6.22 11.90
N GLU A 150 2.49 5.02 11.56
CA GLU A 150 3.74 4.47 12.13
C GLU A 150 4.96 5.38 11.94
N THR A 151 4.90 6.31 11.00
CA THR A 151 6.02 7.17 10.61
C THR A 151 5.64 8.66 10.58
N THR A 152 4.55 9.03 11.24
CA THR A 152 3.97 10.37 11.15
C THR A 152 4.90 11.41 11.78
N GLY A 153 5.09 12.52 11.07
CA GLY A 153 5.62 13.76 11.63
C GLY A 153 4.54 14.81 11.87
N GLY A 154 3.27 14.45 11.72
CA GLY A 154 2.15 15.39 11.77
C GLY A 154 1.81 15.83 13.20
N TRP A 155 1.37 17.08 13.32
CA TRP A 155 0.80 17.64 14.54
C TRP A 155 -0.50 18.40 14.20
N ALA A 156 -1.26 18.81 15.22
CA ALA A 156 -2.61 19.35 15.04
C ALA A 156 -2.71 20.54 14.07
N THR A 157 -1.67 21.38 14.02
CA THR A 157 -1.59 22.59 13.17
C THR A 157 -0.55 22.45 12.05
N ALA A 158 -0.17 21.22 11.70
CA ALA A 158 0.81 20.99 10.64
C ALA A 158 0.30 21.55 9.30
N PRO A 159 1.21 22.10 8.46
CA PRO A 159 0.87 22.48 7.09
C PRO A 159 0.12 21.35 6.37
N ASP A 160 -0.97 21.70 5.67
CA ASP A 160 -1.85 20.77 4.96
C ASP A 160 -2.52 19.69 5.85
N GLY A 161 -2.52 19.90 7.17
CA GLY A 161 -3.10 19.04 8.18
C GLY A 161 -2.21 17.84 8.57
N PRO A 162 -2.46 17.22 9.74
CA PRO A 162 -1.60 16.17 10.30
C PRO A 162 -1.45 14.96 9.38
N TYR A 163 -2.46 14.66 8.57
CA TYR A 163 -2.51 13.45 7.73
C TYR A 163 -1.76 13.57 6.38
N SER A 164 -0.92 14.58 6.23
CA SER A 164 -0.05 14.79 5.07
C SER A 164 1.44 14.54 5.37
N TRP A 165 1.74 14.11 6.60
CA TRP A 165 3.08 13.99 7.17
C TRP A 165 3.53 12.53 7.42
N GLY A 166 2.96 11.58 6.68
CA GLY A 166 3.40 10.18 6.72
C GLY A 166 4.78 10.00 6.09
N LEU A 167 5.51 8.96 6.50
CA LEU A 167 6.89 8.65 6.07
C LEU A 167 7.94 9.68 6.50
N CYS A 168 7.66 10.47 7.54
CA CYS A 168 8.60 11.44 8.09
C CYS A 168 9.74 10.78 8.88
N PHE A 169 9.48 9.63 9.50
CA PHE A 169 10.44 8.83 10.25
C PHE A 169 10.74 7.48 9.59
N LYS A 170 11.96 6.96 9.81
CA LYS A 170 12.41 5.65 9.30
C LYS A 170 12.79 4.65 10.37
N GLU A 171 12.83 5.09 11.61
CA GLU A 171 13.10 4.28 12.77
C GLU A 171 12.59 4.99 14.02
N GLU A 172 12.34 4.19 15.05
CA GLU A 172 11.89 4.65 16.35
C GLU A 172 12.92 5.61 16.96
N VAL A 173 12.39 6.73 17.44
CA VAL A 173 13.14 7.77 18.15
C VAL A 173 13.12 7.43 19.63
N SER A 174 14.30 7.45 20.26
CA SER A 174 14.47 7.22 21.70
C SER A 174 13.82 5.91 22.20
N PRO A 175 14.25 4.74 21.68
CA PRO A 175 13.66 3.46 22.05
C PRO A 175 13.83 3.16 23.55
N GLY A 176 12.76 2.69 24.20
CA GLY A 176 12.78 2.34 25.62
C GLY A 176 13.40 0.98 25.95
N SER A 177 13.79 0.20 24.94
CA SER A 177 14.34 -1.15 25.06
C SER A 177 15.08 -1.54 23.78
N ASP A 178 15.79 -2.66 23.83
CA ASP A 178 16.35 -3.31 22.63
C ASP A 178 15.34 -4.20 21.91
N TYR A 179 14.11 -4.32 22.42
CA TYR A 179 13.04 -5.14 21.83
C TYR A 179 13.50 -6.59 21.60
N CYS A 180 14.22 -7.13 22.56
CA CYS A 180 14.69 -8.51 22.56
C CYS A 180 13.79 -9.35 23.47
N ASP A 181 13.09 -10.31 22.89
CA ASP A 181 12.52 -11.44 23.63
C ASP A 181 13.59 -12.53 23.72
N SER A 182 14.28 -12.59 24.86
CA SER A 182 15.33 -13.57 25.13
C SER A 182 14.81 -15.00 25.31
N SER A 183 13.50 -15.18 25.51
CA SER A 183 12.87 -16.50 25.59
C SER A 183 12.65 -17.14 24.21
N ASN A 184 12.71 -16.35 23.13
CA ASN A 184 12.53 -16.84 21.77
C ASN A 184 13.78 -17.55 21.25
N THR A 185 13.79 -18.88 21.34
CA THR A 185 14.93 -19.72 20.89
C THR A 185 15.00 -19.90 19.37
N GLN A 186 13.91 -19.66 18.65
CA GLN A 186 13.89 -19.78 17.18
C GLN A 186 14.59 -18.58 16.51
N TRP A 187 14.46 -17.40 17.11
CA TRP A 187 15.02 -16.15 16.62
C TRP A 187 15.82 -15.45 17.72
N PRO A 188 16.98 -16.03 18.12
CA PRO A 188 17.74 -15.53 19.26
C PRO A 188 18.22 -14.10 19.03
N CYS A 189 18.22 -13.31 20.10
CA CYS A 189 18.79 -11.97 20.04
C CYS A 189 20.31 -12.02 19.85
N VAL A 190 20.84 -11.08 19.06
CA VAL A 190 22.28 -10.95 18.84
C VAL A 190 22.81 -9.90 19.82
N PRO A 191 23.87 -10.18 20.60
CA PRO A 191 24.44 -9.20 21.53
C PRO A 191 24.78 -7.88 20.84
N GLY A 192 24.40 -6.75 21.46
CA GLY A 192 24.64 -5.41 20.94
C GLY A 192 23.72 -4.98 19.79
N LYS A 193 22.72 -5.80 19.41
CA LYS A 193 21.70 -5.43 18.43
C LYS A 193 20.39 -5.04 19.12
N SER A 194 19.78 -3.98 18.59
CA SER A 194 18.45 -3.50 18.97
C SER A 194 17.46 -3.76 17.83
N TYR A 195 16.33 -4.37 18.17
CA TYR A 195 15.21 -4.67 17.29
C TYR A 195 14.08 -3.66 17.42
N LYS A 196 14.41 -2.39 17.74
CA LYS A 196 13.47 -1.27 17.72
C LYS A 196 12.74 -1.10 16.40
N GLY A 197 11.69 -0.27 16.41
CA GLY A 197 10.90 0.01 15.22
C GLY A 197 11.74 0.55 14.07
N ARG A 198 11.65 -0.08 12.89
CA ARG A 198 12.26 0.43 11.64
C ARG A 198 11.36 0.27 10.43
N GLY A 199 11.55 1.17 9.47
CA GLY A 199 10.84 1.21 8.20
C GLY A 199 9.37 1.63 8.35
N PRO A 200 8.59 1.52 7.26
CA PRO A 200 7.23 2.04 7.20
C PRO A 200 6.25 1.40 8.17
N ILE A 201 6.44 0.11 8.53
CA ILE A 201 5.55 -0.58 9.49
C ILE A 201 6.11 -0.58 10.91
N GLN A 202 7.21 0.14 11.17
CA GLN A 202 7.97 0.08 12.43
C GLN A 202 8.19 -1.37 12.89
N LEU A 203 8.80 -2.18 12.03
CA LEU A 203 9.11 -3.58 12.34
C LEU A 203 9.93 -3.63 13.63
N SER A 204 9.40 -4.31 14.64
CA SER A 204 10.00 -4.41 15.98
C SER A 204 10.09 -5.86 16.44
N TRP A 205 11.02 -6.15 17.33
CA TRP A 205 11.30 -7.45 17.94
C TRP A 205 12.06 -8.48 17.10
N ASN A 206 12.98 -9.21 17.74
CA ASN A 206 13.76 -10.30 17.15
C ASN A 206 12.88 -11.33 16.42
N TYR A 207 11.74 -11.68 17.02
CA TYR A 207 10.80 -12.65 16.44
C TYR A 207 10.05 -12.13 15.21
N ASN A 208 10.16 -10.85 14.84
CA ASN A 208 9.69 -10.33 13.56
C ASN A 208 10.86 -10.11 12.58
N TYR A 209 11.99 -9.57 13.04
CA TYR A 209 13.17 -9.36 12.20
C TYR A 209 13.73 -10.66 11.64
N GLY A 210 13.79 -11.72 12.45
CA GLY A 210 14.24 -13.05 12.04
C GLY A 210 13.44 -13.63 10.86
N PRO A 211 12.11 -13.84 11.00
CA PRO A 211 11.31 -14.38 9.91
C PRO A 211 11.19 -13.43 8.71
N ALA A 212 11.16 -12.10 8.92
CA ALA A 212 11.20 -11.13 7.82
C ALA A 212 12.51 -11.27 7.01
N GLY A 213 13.65 -11.33 7.70
CA GLY A 213 14.96 -11.55 7.10
C GLY A 213 15.00 -12.84 6.26
N ARG A 214 14.55 -13.95 6.85
CA ARG A 214 14.46 -15.24 6.15
C ARG A 214 13.57 -15.19 4.91
N ALA A 215 12.42 -14.52 4.99
CA ALA A 215 11.48 -14.43 3.87
C ALA A 215 12.00 -13.52 2.75
N LEU A 216 12.72 -12.45 3.09
CA LEU A 216 13.13 -11.39 2.16
C LEU A 216 14.58 -11.51 1.69
N GLY A 217 15.35 -12.46 2.23
CA GLY A 217 16.73 -12.74 1.83
C GLY A 217 17.74 -11.73 2.38
N PHE A 218 17.52 -11.22 3.60
CA PHE A 218 18.51 -10.42 4.33
C PHE A 218 18.70 -10.94 5.75
N ASP A 219 19.84 -10.63 6.38
CA ASP A 219 20.10 -11.04 7.75
C ASP A 219 19.48 -10.05 8.74
N GLY A 220 18.21 -10.30 9.10
CA GLY A 220 17.46 -9.43 10.01
C GLY A 220 17.91 -9.48 11.47
N LEU A 221 18.60 -10.55 11.90
CA LEU A 221 19.06 -10.67 13.28
C LEU A 221 20.42 -10.01 13.50
N ASN A 222 21.38 -10.26 12.61
CA ASN A 222 22.70 -9.63 12.72
C ASN A 222 22.78 -8.24 12.09
N ASN A 223 21.86 -7.88 11.18
CA ASN A 223 21.87 -6.57 10.52
C ASN A 223 20.48 -5.90 10.47
N PRO A 224 19.77 -5.76 11.61
CA PRO A 224 18.43 -5.15 11.66
C PRO A 224 18.40 -3.71 11.14
N GLU A 225 19.51 -2.97 11.23
CA GLU A 225 19.68 -1.62 10.69
C GLU A 225 19.49 -1.51 9.17
N LEU A 226 19.57 -2.62 8.42
CA LEU A 226 19.28 -2.63 6.98
C LEU A 226 17.87 -2.10 6.67
N VAL A 227 16.92 -2.29 7.59
CA VAL A 227 15.53 -1.81 7.43
C VAL A 227 15.45 -0.28 7.45
N SER A 228 16.34 0.44 8.16
CA SER A 228 16.39 1.92 8.17
C SER A 228 17.50 2.51 7.29
N ASN A 229 18.32 1.67 6.65
CA ASN A 229 19.40 2.08 5.75
C ASN A 229 19.11 1.79 4.26
N ASN A 230 18.10 0.96 3.96
CA ASN A 230 17.75 0.62 2.58
C ASN A 230 16.23 0.74 2.36
N SER A 231 15.83 1.77 1.61
CA SER A 231 14.44 2.09 1.26
C SER A 231 13.66 0.91 0.67
N LEU A 232 14.28 0.11 -0.20
CA LEU A 232 13.65 -1.07 -0.81
C LEU A 232 13.40 -2.16 0.24
N ILE A 233 14.36 -2.43 1.12
CA ILE A 233 14.19 -3.39 2.22
C ILE A 233 13.11 -2.90 3.18
N ALA A 234 13.09 -1.60 3.50
CA ALA A 234 12.10 -0.98 4.36
C ALA A 234 10.67 -1.22 3.85
N PHE A 235 10.39 -0.93 2.56
CA PHE A 235 9.06 -1.22 2.00
C PHE A 235 8.76 -2.72 1.92
N ARG A 236 9.76 -3.57 1.67
CA ARG A 236 9.57 -5.01 1.63
C ARG A 236 9.19 -5.58 3.00
N THR A 237 9.79 -5.10 4.10
CA THR A 237 9.39 -5.55 5.45
C THR A 237 7.96 -5.13 5.78
N ALA A 238 7.54 -3.93 5.39
CA ALA A 238 6.16 -3.47 5.57
C ALA A 238 5.15 -4.32 4.78
N LEU A 239 5.43 -4.62 3.51
CA LEU A 239 4.58 -5.47 2.68
C LEU A 239 4.60 -6.95 3.14
N TRP A 240 5.74 -7.42 3.64
CA TRP A 240 5.84 -8.74 4.25
C TRP A 240 4.91 -8.84 5.46
N PHE A 241 4.97 -7.88 6.38
CA PHE A 241 4.08 -7.85 7.55
C PHE A 241 2.61 -7.83 7.10
N TRP A 242 2.27 -6.93 6.16
CA TRP A 242 0.91 -6.77 5.65
C TRP A 242 0.32 -8.06 5.06
N THR A 243 1.15 -8.87 4.41
CA THR A 243 0.72 -10.06 3.64
C THR A 243 1.05 -11.39 4.32
N THR A 244 1.50 -11.37 5.59
CA THR A 244 1.91 -12.56 6.32
C THR A 244 1.03 -12.74 7.57
N PRO A 245 0.20 -13.77 7.65
CA PRO A 245 -0.52 -14.08 8.88
C PRO A 245 0.46 -14.54 9.97
N GLN A 246 0.19 -14.15 11.20
CA GLN A 246 0.94 -14.59 12.39
C GLN A 246 -0.06 -15.10 13.42
N SER A 247 -0.32 -16.41 13.39
CA SER A 247 -1.36 -17.03 14.23
C SER A 247 -1.24 -16.59 15.69
N PRO A 248 -2.35 -16.14 16.32
CA PRO A 248 -3.73 -16.21 15.85
C PRO A 248 -4.18 -15.08 14.90
N LYS A 249 -3.33 -14.10 14.60
CA LYS A 249 -3.66 -12.96 13.73
C LYS A 249 -3.75 -13.38 12.25
N PRO A 250 -4.82 -13.00 11.52
CA PRO A 250 -4.82 -13.10 10.06
C PRO A 250 -3.85 -12.07 9.45
N SER A 251 -3.66 -12.12 8.14
CA SER A 251 -2.93 -11.06 7.44
C SER A 251 -3.79 -9.81 7.29
N CYS A 252 -3.18 -8.62 7.31
CA CYS A 252 -3.89 -7.37 7.00
C CYS A 252 -4.46 -7.38 5.58
N HIS A 253 -3.74 -8.01 4.64
CA HIS A 253 -4.19 -8.27 3.28
C HIS A 253 -5.57 -8.94 3.27
N ASP A 254 -5.71 -10.11 3.91
CA ASP A 254 -6.95 -10.89 3.88
C ASP A 254 -8.14 -10.13 4.48
N VAL A 255 -7.88 -9.33 5.53
CA VAL A 255 -8.90 -8.45 6.13
C VAL A 255 -9.35 -7.38 5.12
N MET A 256 -8.39 -6.70 4.48
CA MET A 256 -8.72 -5.57 3.59
C MET A 256 -9.27 -5.99 2.23
N VAL A 257 -8.95 -7.19 1.75
CA VAL A 257 -9.53 -7.74 0.51
C VAL A 257 -10.84 -8.49 0.73
N GLY A 258 -11.25 -8.66 2.00
CA GLY A 258 -12.53 -9.27 2.38
C GLY A 258 -12.56 -10.80 2.28
N THR A 259 -11.40 -11.46 2.34
CA THR A 259 -11.29 -12.92 2.34
C THR A 259 -11.24 -13.50 3.75
N TYR A 260 -10.89 -12.68 4.75
CA TYR A 260 -10.90 -13.10 6.14
C TYR A 260 -12.32 -13.20 6.71
N VAL A 261 -12.62 -14.36 7.31
CA VAL A 261 -13.86 -14.62 8.04
C VAL A 261 -13.52 -14.70 9.54
N PRO A 262 -14.07 -13.80 10.38
CA PRO A 262 -13.86 -13.85 11.83
C PRO A 262 -14.22 -15.23 12.41
N THR A 263 -13.34 -15.76 13.27
CA THR A 263 -13.60 -17.02 13.98
C THR A 263 -14.57 -16.80 15.14
N GLN A 264 -15.04 -17.89 15.77
CA GLN A 264 -15.85 -17.79 16.99
C GLN A 264 -15.12 -17.03 18.12
N ALA A 265 -13.80 -17.19 18.22
CA ALA A 265 -12.99 -16.46 19.20
C ALA A 265 -12.90 -14.96 18.86
N ASP A 266 -12.90 -14.60 17.58
CA ASP A 266 -12.94 -13.21 17.13
C ASP A 266 -14.29 -12.56 17.42
N VAL A 267 -15.39 -13.27 17.14
CA VAL A 267 -16.75 -12.82 17.49
C VAL A 267 -16.88 -12.59 19.00
N ALA A 268 -16.43 -13.55 19.82
CA ALA A 268 -16.44 -13.42 21.29
C ALA A 268 -15.56 -12.26 21.80
N ALA A 269 -14.50 -11.93 21.07
CA ALA A 269 -13.61 -10.82 21.33
C ALA A 269 -14.06 -9.49 20.69
N ASN A 270 -15.25 -9.48 20.07
CA ASN A 270 -15.80 -8.36 19.30
C ASN A 270 -14.87 -7.86 18.16
N ARG A 271 -13.99 -8.72 17.65
CA ARG A 271 -13.10 -8.43 16.52
C ARG A 271 -13.87 -8.56 15.21
N THR A 272 -14.23 -7.43 14.62
CA THR A 272 -14.96 -7.35 13.35
C THR A 272 -14.04 -7.02 12.18
N ALA A 273 -14.25 -7.68 11.04
CA ALA A 273 -13.44 -7.41 9.85
C ALA A 273 -13.59 -5.95 9.39
N GLY A 274 -12.45 -5.29 9.18
CA GLY A 274 -12.38 -3.87 8.82
C GLY A 274 -11.03 -3.26 9.17
N TYR A 275 -10.91 -1.95 8.96
CA TYR A 275 -9.66 -1.21 9.22
C TYR A 275 -9.28 -1.21 10.71
N GLY A 276 -10.26 -1.26 11.61
CA GLY A 276 -10.02 -1.42 13.05
C GLY A 276 -9.32 -2.74 13.39
N LEU A 277 -9.70 -3.84 12.74
CA LEU A 277 -9.02 -5.13 12.93
C LEU A 277 -7.58 -5.08 12.40
N VAL A 278 -7.32 -4.34 11.31
CA VAL A 278 -5.96 -4.10 10.82
C VAL A 278 -5.13 -3.36 11.87
N THR A 279 -5.67 -2.32 12.50
CA THR A 279 -5.02 -1.65 13.64
C THR A 279 -4.76 -2.63 14.79
N ASN A 280 -5.71 -3.52 15.09
CA ASN A 280 -5.56 -4.53 16.13
C ASN A 280 -4.44 -5.55 15.82
N ILE A 281 -4.32 -5.97 14.56
CA ILE A 281 -3.23 -6.83 14.10
C ILE A 281 -1.87 -6.15 14.30
N ILE A 282 -1.77 -4.88 13.91
CA ILE A 282 -0.53 -4.09 13.95
C ILE A 282 -0.11 -3.79 15.39
N ASN A 283 -0.98 -3.17 16.20
CA ASN A 283 -0.62 -2.72 17.55
C ASN A 283 -1.75 -2.80 18.58
N GLY A 284 -2.66 -3.77 18.42
CA GLY A 284 -3.86 -3.86 19.24
C GLY A 284 -3.63 -4.01 20.73
N GLY A 285 -2.52 -4.62 21.15
CA GLY A 285 -2.17 -4.76 22.57
C GLY A 285 -1.94 -3.43 23.29
N LEU A 286 -1.63 -2.36 22.54
CA LEU A 286 -1.41 -1.02 23.09
C LEU A 286 -2.55 -0.05 22.75
N GLU A 287 -3.30 -0.28 21.68
CA GLU A 287 -4.21 0.71 21.08
C GLU A 287 -5.69 0.30 21.08
N CYS A 288 -5.99 -1.00 21.12
CA CYS A 288 -7.37 -1.50 20.96
C CYS A 288 -7.98 -1.90 22.31
N GLY A 289 -9.32 -1.89 22.37
CA GLY A 289 -10.04 -2.03 23.65
C GLY A 289 -10.00 -0.75 24.50
N ILE A 290 -9.54 0.37 23.92
CA ILE A 290 -9.41 1.67 24.57
C ILE A 290 -10.34 2.65 23.85
N PRO A 291 -11.38 3.19 24.53
CA PRO A 291 -12.27 4.21 23.96
C PRO A 291 -11.51 5.47 23.53
N ASN A 292 -11.81 5.97 22.32
CA ASN A 292 -11.28 7.23 21.79
C ASN A 292 -9.74 7.38 21.83
N ASP A 293 -9.03 6.27 21.58
CA ASP A 293 -7.57 6.31 21.54
C ASP A 293 -7.05 7.22 20.41
N ALA A 294 -6.21 8.21 20.77
CA ALA A 294 -5.72 9.20 19.82
C ALA A 294 -4.87 8.59 18.68
N ARG A 295 -4.17 7.47 18.93
CA ARG A 295 -3.34 6.79 17.93
C ARG A 295 -4.23 6.10 16.90
N VAL A 296 -5.26 5.41 17.36
CA VAL A 296 -6.29 4.82 16.49
C VAL A 296 -6.99 5.89 15.65
N ASN A 297 -7.33 7.03 16.26
CA ASN A 297 -7.93 8.16 15.55
C ASN A 297 -7.01 8.72 14.45
N ASP A 298 -5.69 8.79 14.69
CA ASP A 298 -4.71 9.20 13.69
C ASP A 298 -4.61 8.22 12.52
N ARG A 299 -4.54 6.90 12.79
CA ARG A 299 -4.61 5.85 11.76
C ARG A 299 -5.85 5.99 10.88
N ILE A 300 -7.00 6.27 11.50
CA ILE A 300 -8.28 6.47 10.79
C ILE A 300 -8.24 7.77 9.98
N GLY A 301 -7.65 8.84 10.50
CA GLY A 301 -7.51 10.12 9.82
C GLY A 301 -6.73 10.01 8.50
N TYR A 302 -5.57 9.35 8.54
CA TYR A 302 -4.81 9.01 7.33
C TYR A 302 -5.64 8.18 6.35
N PHE A 303 -6.35 7.15 6.82
CA PHE A 303 -7.13 6.29 5.93
C PHE A 303 -8.29 7.02 5.27
N LYS A 304 -8.99 7.90 5.99
CA LYS A 304 -10.04 8.76 5.43
C LYS A 304 -9.49 9.67 4.33
N ARG A 305 -8.36 10.36 4.58
CA ARG A 305 -7.72 11.21 3.57
C ARG A 305 -7.33 10.41 2.34
N TYR A 306 -6.73 9.23 2.53
CA TYR A 306 -6.21 8.44 1.41
C TYR A 306 -7.37 7.84 0.61
N ALA A 307 -8.40 7.34 1.27
CA ALA A 307 -9.61 6.84 0.60
C ALA A 307 -10.26 7.92 -0.28
N GLN A 308 -10.28 9.19 0.15
CA GLN A 308 -10.74 10.32 -0.67
C GLN A 308 -9.85 10.52 -1.91
N LEU A 309 -8.52 10.54 -1.74
CA LEU A 309 -7.57 10.69 -2.86
C LEU A 309 -7.64 9.53 -3.87
N PHE A 310 -7.94 8.31 -3.40
CA PHE A 310 -8.16 7.14 -4.25
C PHE A 310 -9.59 7.07 -4.84
N GLN A 311 -10.51 7.90 -4.34
CA GLN A 311 -11.94 7.91 -4.65
C GLN A 311 -12.61 6.55 -4.35
N VAL A 312 -12.43 6.08 -3.11
CA VAL A 312 -13.04 4.84 -2.61
C VAL A 312 -13.67 5.06 -1.24
N TYR A 313 -14.63 4.20 -0.89
CA TYR A 313 -15.18 4.17 0.46
C TYR A 313 -14.21 3.51 1.43
N THR A 314 -14.11 4.05 2.65
CA THR A 314 -13.33 3.45 3.75
C THR A 314 -13.96 2.15 4.26
N GLY A 315 -15.26 1.96 4.02
CA GLY A 315 -16.11 0.92 4.62
C GLY A 315 -16.42 1.17 6.10
N THR A 316 -17.02 0.17 6.74
CA THR A 316 -17.38 0.16 8.17
C THR A 316 -16.23 -0.38 9.05
N ASN A 317 -16.45 -0.41 10.38
CA ASN A 317 -15.52 -0.98 11.37
C ASN A 317 -14.11 -0.36 11.27
N LEU A 318 -14.05 0.98 11.33
CA LEU A 318 -12.80 1.72 11.18
C LEU A 318 -11.95 1.75 12.46
N ASP A 319 -12.59 1.69 13.62
CA ASP A 319 -11.95 1.69 14.93
C ASP A 319 -11.90 0.28 15.54
N CYS A 320 -11.08 0.15 16.59
CA CYS A 320 -10.97 -1.06 17.39
C CYS A 320 -11.23 -0.83 18.88
N GLN A 321 -11.97 0.23 19.22
CA GLN A 321 -12.09 0.69 20.60
C GLN A 321 -12.80 -0.32 21.52
N TYR A 322 -13.64 -1.18 20.93
CA TYR A 322 -14.34 -2.25 21.63
C TYR A 322 -13.87 -3.64 21.20
N GLN A 323 -12.77 -3.74 20.45
CA GLN A 323 -12.19 -5.02 20.07
C GLN A 323 -11.15 -5.43 21.11
N LYS A 324 -11.24 -6.66 21.63
CA LYS A 324 -10.15 -7.20 22.46
C LYS A 324 -8.93 -7.45 21.58
N SER A 325 -7.75 -7.08 22.08
CA SER A 325 -6.48 -7.34 21.40
C SER A 325 -6.28 -8.85 21.15
N PHE A 326 -5.51 -9.18 20.11
CA PHE A 326 -4.97 -10.53 20.00
C PHE A 326 -3.95 -10.76 21.13
N ALA A 327 -4.00 -11.95 21.74
CA ALA A 327 -3.00 -12.43 22.68
C ALA A 327 -1.78 -12.97 21.93
#